data_AF-A0A7C4W982-F1
#
_entry.id   AF-A0A7C4W982-F1
#
_cell.length_a   1.000
_cell.length_b   1.000
_cell.length_c   1.000
_cell.angle_alpha   90.00
_cell.angle_beta   90.00
_cell.angle_gamma   90.00
#
_symmetry.space_group_name_H-M   'P 1'
#
loop_
_entity.id
_entity.type
_entity.pdbx_description
1 polymer ?
#
loop_
_entity_poly.entity_id
_entity_poly.type
_entity_poly.pdbx_seq_one_letter_code
_entity_poly.pdbx_strand_id
1 'polypeptide(L)' 'MINPTERVLRAIVSLSGNENWEEIKRWIKDSLGQAFLECSTYRPEPTSYPFMSGRTYELKEIINTIERAKEKLEMIHRKK' A
#
# COMPACT_ATOMS: atom_id res chain seq x y z
N MET A 1 3.30 -0.35 11.73
CA MET A 1 1.96 -0.30 11.09
C MET A 1 1.77 1.11 10.54
N ILE A 2 1.69 1.26 9.22
CA ILE A 2 1.55 2.58 8.60
C ILE A 2 0.12 3.08 8.86
N ASN A 3 -0.01 4.14 9.65
CA ASN A 3 -1.28 4.80 9.90
C ASN A 3 -1.37 6.04 9.00
N PRO A 4 -1.99 5.95 7.81
CA PRO A 4 -2.17 7.11 6.95
C PRO A 4 -3.04 8.15 7.66
N THR A 5 -2.70 9.42 7.50
CA THR A 5 -3.52 10.51 8.02
C THR A 5 -4.84 10.60 7.25
N GLU A 6 -5.87 11.21 7.86
CA GLU A 6 -7.18 11.41 7.20
C GLU A 6 -7.03 12.12 5.84
N ARG A 7 -6.08 13.07 5.73
CA ARG A 7 -5.76 13.77 4.48
C ARG A 7 -5.34 12.81 3.36
N VAL A 8 -4.48 11.85 3.69
CA VAL A 8 -3.97 10.84 2.73
C VAL A 8 -5.10 9.90 2.31
N LEU A 9 -5.92 9.45 3.27
CA LEU A 9 -7.08 8.61 2.96
C LEU A 9 -8.07 9.33 2.03
N ARG A 10 -8.34 10.62 2.27
CA ARG A 10 -9.22 11.44 1.42
C ARG A 10 -8.66 11.62 0.03
N ALA A 11 -7.34 11.80 -0.11
CA ALA A 11 -6.69 11.85 -1.41
C ALA A 11 -6.87 10.53 -2.18
N ILE A 12 -6.61 9.38 -1.55
CA ILE A 12 -6.80 8.06 -2.17
C ILE A 12 -8.26 7.84 -2.58
N VAL A 13 -9.22 8.17 -1.72
CA VAL A 13 -10.65 8.07 -2.05
C VAL A 13 -11.07 9.07 -3.13
N SER A 14 -10.53 10.28 -3.15
CA SER A 14 -10.84 11.26 -4.21
C SER A 14 -10.38 10.79 -5.58
N LEU A 15 -9.27 10.04 -5.63
CA LEU A 15 -8.79 9.44 -6.86
C LEU A 15 -9.73 8.33 -7.37
N SER A 16 -10.54 7.70 -6.51
CA SER A 16 -11.53 6.70 -6.95
C SER A 16 -12.67 7.22 -7.82
N GLY A 17 -12.87 8.54 -7.86
CA GLY A 17 -13.80 9.18 -8.80
C GLY A 17 -13.18 9.46 -10.17
N ASN A 18 -11.90 9.15 -10.37
CA ASN A 18 -11.23 9.29 -11.66
C ASN A 18 -11.57 8.10 -12.56
N GLU A 19 -11.91 8.36 -13.82
CA GLU A 19 -12.25 7.35 -14.83
C GLU A 19 -11.12 6.32 -15.02
N ASN A 20 -9.88 6.75 -14.84
CA ASN A 20 -8.68 5.92 -14.97
C ASN A 20 -8.23 5.30 -13.64
N TRP A 21 -8.98 5.45 -12.55
CA TRP A 21 -8.56 5.01 -11.23
C TRP A 21 -8.22 3.53 -11.15
N GLU A 22 -9.05 2.66 -11.73
CA GLU A 22 -8.79 1.22 -11.68
C GLU A 22 -7.54 0.84 -12.49
N GLU A 23 -7.22 1.59 -13.56
CA GLU A 23 -5.98 1.42 -14.31
C GLU A 23 -4.76 1.91 -13.49
N ILE A 24 -4.86 3.10 -12.88
CA ILE A 24 -3.83 3.65 -11.99
C ILE A 24 -3.58 2.72 -10.80
N LYS A 25 -4.65 2.23 -10.17
CA LYS A 25 -4.60 1.29 -9.06
C LYS A 25 -3.97 -0.03 -9.48
N ARG A 26 -4.29 -0.54 -10.67
CA ARG A 26 -3.65 -1.72 -11.24
C ARG A 26 -2.16 -1.48 -11.48
N TRP A 27 -1.77 -0.36 -12.08
CA TRP A 27 -0.36 0.02 -12.26
C TRP A 27 0.40 0.12 -10.93
N ILE A 28 -0.20 0.72 -9.91
CA ILE A 28 0.38 0.81 -8.57
C ILE A 28 0.54 -0.60 -7.98
N LYS A 29 -0.47 -1.46 -8.10
CA LYS A 29 -0.41 -2.85 -7.61
C LYS A 29 0.63 -3.68 -8.35
N ASP A 30 0.75 -3.53 -9.67
CA ASP A 30 1.74 -4.25 -10.48
C ASP A 30 3.16 -3.79 -10.11
N SER A 31 3.36 -2.47 -9.94
CA SER A 31 4.65 -1.91 -9.52
C SER A 31 5.04 -2.33 -8.10
N LEU A 32 4.08 -2.31 -7.16
CA LEU A 32 4.30 -2.77 -5.78
C LEU A 32 4.47 -4.28 -5.69
N GLY A 33 3.79 -5.05 -6.55
CA GLY A 33 3.94 -6.50 -6.66
C GLY A 33 5.31 -6.89 -7.17
N GLN A 34 5.82 -6.17 -8.18
CA GLN A 34 7.19 -6.33 -8.67
C GLN A 34 8.21 -6.02 -7.57
N ALA A 35 8.05 -4.91 -6.84
CA ALA A 35 8.90 -4.56 -5.70
C ALA A 35 8.81 -5.61 -4.57
N PHE A 36 7.62 -6.17 -4.33
CA PHE A 36 7.41 -7.23 -3.35
C PHE A 36 8.15 -8.50 -3.75
N LEU A 37 8.07 -8.91 -5.03
CA LEU A 37 8.81 -10.06 -5.56
C LEU A 37 10.32 -9.83 -5.40
N GLU A 38 10.83 -8.66 -5.78
CA GLU A 38 12.25 -8.32 -5.65
C GLU A 38 12.75 -8.34 -4.20
N CYS A 39 11.91 -7.94 -3.24
CA CYS A 39 12.25 -7.98 -1.81
C CYS A 39 12.06 -9.37 -1.18
N SER A 40 11.15 -10.19 -1.70
CA SER A 40 10.89 -11.55 -1.18
C SER A 40 11.77 -12.63 -1.82
N THR A 41 12.38 -12.34 -2.98
CA THR A 41 13.34 -13.24 -3.61
C THR A 41 14.62 -13.27 -2.80
N TYR A 42 14.98 -14.44 -2.28
CA TYR A 42 16.19 -14.65 -1.49
C TYR A 42 17.43 -14.20 -2.28
N ARG A 43 18.17 -13.22 -1.75
CA ARG A 43 19.50 -12.87 -2.25
C ARG A 43 20.54 -13.50 -1.32
N PRO A 44 21.57 -14.20 -1.85
CA PRO A 44 22.58 -14.88 -1.05
C PRO A 44 23.51 -13.93 -0.27
N GLU A 45 23.33 -12.60 -0.41
CA GLU A 45 24.10 -11.61 0.33
C GLU A 45 23.65 -11.53 1.79
N PRO A 46 24.50 -11.91 2.76
CA PRO A 46 24.13 -11.98 4.18
C PRO A 46 23.79 -10.62 4.81
N THR A 47 24.15 -9.51 4.17
CA THR A 47 23.82 -8.13 4.59
C THR A 47 22.39 -7.71 4.23
N SER A 48 21.72 -8.44 3.32
CA SER A 48 20.39 -8.07 2.80
C SER A 48 19.23 -8.59 3.67
N TYR A 49 19.50 -9.55 4.55
CA TYR A 49 18.53 -10.13 5.48
C TYR A 49 18.86 -9.64 6.90
N PRO A 50 17.94 -9.06 7.71
CA PRO A 50 16.46 -9.02 7.63
C PRO A 50 15.88 -7.73 6.98
N PHE A 51 16.72 -6.88 6.37
CA PHE A 51 16.27 -5.62 5.78
C PHE A 51 15.18 -5.82 4.70
N MET A 52 15.33 -6.85 3.87
CA MET A 52 14.36 -7.18 2.81
C MET A 52 13.03 -7.75 3.34
N SER A 53 13.03 -8.45 4.48
CA SER A 53 11.77 -8.93 5.08
C SER A 53 10.96 -7.79 5.70
N GLY A 54 11.64 -6.81 6.32
CA GLY A 54 11.01 -5.56 6.78
C GLY A 54 10.35 -4.78 5.63
N ARG A 55 11.07 -4.62 4.51
CA ARG A 55 10.53 -3.96 3.30
C ARG A 55 9.33 -4.70 2.70
N THR A 56 9.36 -6.02 2.70
CA THR A 56 8.25 -6.86 2.23
C THR A 56 6.99 -6.64 3.07
N TYR A 57 7.13 -6.51 4.39
CA TYR A 57 6.02 -6.19 5.29
C TYR A 57 5.47 -4.78 5.05
N GLU A 58 6.35 -3.79 4.88
CA GLU A 58 5.94 -2.41 4.58
C GLU A 58 5.17 -2.30 3.25
N LEU A 59 5.64 -2.97 2.19
CA LEU A 59 4.97 -3.00 0.89
C LEU A 59 3.57 -3.61 1.00
N LYS A 60 3.42 -4.71 1.75
CA LYS A 60 2.12 -5.32 2.00
C LYS A 60 1.16 -4.38 2.72
N GLU A 61 1.66 -3.64 3.71
CA GLU A 61 0.87 -2.65 4.47
C GLU A 61 0.41 -1.47 3.60
N ILE A 62 1.24 -1.04 2.65
CA ILE A 62 0.89 0.01 1.67
C ILE A 62 -0.25 -0.48 0.77
N ILE A 63 -0.15 -1.69 0.20
CA ILE A 63 -1.20 -2.29 -0.64
C ILE A 63 -2.52 -2.37 0.12
N ASN A 64 -2.49 -2.95 1.33
CA ASN A 64 -3.67 -3.07 2.19
C ASN A 64 -4.30 -1.71 2.51
N THR A 65 -3.46 -0.68 2.68
CA THR A 65 -3.93 0.68 2.99
C THR A 65 -4.64 1.32 1.80
N ILE A 66 -4.16 1.09 0.58
CA ILE A 66 -4.82 1.57 -0.64
C ILE A 66 -6.17 0.87 -0.82
N GLU A 67 -6.24 -0.44 -0.60
CA GLU A 67 -7.48 -1.21 -0.74
C GLU A 67 -8.55 -0.81 0.29
N ARG A 68 -8.13 -0.57 1.54
CA ARG A 68 -9.05 -0.26 2.65
C ARG A 68 -9.25 1.23 2.90
N ALA A 69 -8.77 2.10 2.02
CA ALA A 69 -8.76 3.54 2.28
C ALA A 69 -10.18 4.11 2.55
N LYS A 70 -11.18 3.61 1.81
CA LYS A 70 -12.59 4.00 1.97
C LYS A 70 -13.18 3.52 3.29
N GLU A 71 -13.01 2.25 3.63
CA GLU A 71 -13.47 1.67 4.90
C GLU A 71 -12.83 2.38 6.11
N LYS A 72 -11.52 2.65 6.05
CA LYS A 72 -10.81 3.39 7.11
C LYS A 72 -11.38 4.80 7.30
N LEU A 73 -11.72 5.49 6.21
CA LEU A 73 -12.35 6.82 6.26
C LEU A 73 -13.74 6.77 6.90
N GLU A 74 -14.58 5.82 6.48
CA GLU A 74 -15.92 5.64 7.03
C GLU A 74 -15.90 5.29 8.52
N MET A 75 -14.95 4.45 8.97
CA MET A 75 -14.75 4.16 10.39
C MET A 75 -14.35 5.40 11.21
N ILE A 76 -13.53 6.29 10.66
CA ILE A 76 -13.13 7.55 11.33
C ILE A 76 -14.35 8.47 11.48
N HIS A 77 -15.23 8.53 10.47
CA HIS A 77 -16.44 9.36 10.53
C HIS A 77 -17.53 8.79 11.44
N ARG A 78 -17.68 7.47 11.55
CA ARG A 78 -18.65 6.84 12.48
C ARG A 78 -18.27 6.92 13.96
N LYS A 79 -17.00 7.23 14.25
CA LYS A 79 -16.48 7.38 15.62
C LYS A 79 -16.50 8.83 16.13
N LYS A 80 -16.88 9.79 15.27
CA LYS A 80 -17.13 11.19 15.64
C LYS A 80 -18.62 11.39 15.87
#